data_AF-A0A1W1BWI3-F1
#
_entry.id   AF-A0A1W1BWI3-F1
#
_cell.length_a   1.000
_cell.length_b   1.000
_cell.length_c   1.000
_cell.angle_alpha   90.00
_cell.angle_beta   90.00
_cell.angle_gamma   90.00
#
_symmetry.space_group_name_H-M   'P 1'
#
loop_
_entity.id
_entity.type
_entity.pdbx_description
1 polymer ?
#
loop_
_entity_poly.entity_id
_entity_poly.type
_entity_poly.pdbx_seq_one_letter_code
_entity_poly.pdbx_strand_id
1 'polypeptide(L)'
;MSASNREIQLRKTCQLYAYVLTSLGKEVEYSLQECADSYDYPIDCVKELYTTLKNLDSETFKKIVHNENAPEAHDLANWWEMYQIYIPVPLSER
;
A
#
# COMPACT_ATOMS: atom_id res chain seq x y z
N MET A 1 25.61 -2.16 1.98
CA MET A 1 25.05 -1.05 2.78
C MET A 1 23.73 -1.53 3.37
N SER A 2 23.41 -1.21 4.62
CA SER A 2 22.10 -1.52 5.20
C SER A 2 21.07 -0.52 4.68
N ALA A 3 19.89 -0.98 4.28
CA ALA A 3 18.80 -0.11 3.88
C ALA A 3 18.41 0.83 5.03
N SER A 4 18.13 2.09 4.72
CA SER A 4 17.60 3.06 5.66
C SER A 4 16.17 2.70 6.07
N ASN A 5 15.75 3.17 7.25
CA ASN A 5 14.37 2.99 7.72
C ASN A 5 13.33 3.50 6.69
N ARG A 6 13.66 4.55 5.94
CA ARG A 6 12.78 5.08 4.88
C ARG A 6 12.62 4.08 3.74
N GLU A 7 13.71 3.50 3.25
CA GLU A 7 13.67 2.51 2.16
C GLU A 7 12.92 1.25 2.56
N ILE A 8 13.07 0.81 3.81
CA ILE A 8 12.29 -0.31 4.38
C ILE A 8 10.79 0.00 4.37
N GLN A 9 10.38 1.22 4.74
CA GLN A 9 8.97 1.62 4.75
C GLN A 9 8.40 1.75 3.32
N LEU A 10 9.18 2.29 2.38
CA LEU A 10 8.78 2.36 0.98
C LEU A 10 8.56 0.97 0.39
N ARG A 11 9.49 0.04 0.65
CA ARG A 11 9.35 -1.36 0.24
C ARG A 11 8.09 -2.01 0.81
N LYS A 12 7.83 -1.85 2.11
CA LYS A 12 6.60 -2.38 2.72
C LYS A 12 5.35 -1.79 2.07
N THR A 13 5.37 -0.49 1.77
CA THR A 13 4.27 0.16 1.05
C THR A 13 4.09 -0.44 -0.36
N CYS A 14 5.19 -0.72 -1.08
CA CYS A 14 5.14 -1.39 -2.39
C CYS A 14 4.53 -2.79 -2.30
N GLN A 15 4.90 -3.57 -1.28
CA GLN A 15 4.32 -4.90 -1.02
C GLN A 15 2.80 -4.83 -0.79
N LEU A 16 2.37 -3.88 0.04
CA LEU A 16 0.96 -3.64 0.31
C LEU A 16 0.20 -3.21 -0.95
N TYR A 17 0.81 -2.37 -1.80
CA TYR A 17 0.18 -1.96 -3.04
C TYR A 17 0.08 -3.08 -4.07
N ALA A 18 1.13 -3.89 -4.21
CA ALA A 18 1.09 -5.09 -5.06
C ALA A 18 -0.01 -6.07 -4.60
N TYR A 19 -0.17 -6.27 -3.29
CA TYR A 19 -1.26 -7.06 -2.72
C TYR A 19 -2.65 -6.51 -3.10
N VAL A 20 -2.86 -5.20 -2.99
CA VAL A 20 -4.13 -4.55 -3.37
C VAL A 20 -4.41 -4.75 -4.86
N LEU A 21 -3.43 -4.50 -5.74
CA LEU A 21 -3.61 -4.68 -7.18
C LEU A 21 -3.93 -6.14 -7.54
N THR A 22 -3.21 -7.08 -6.96
CA THR A 22 -3.44 -8.51 -7.15
C THR A 22 -4.85 -8.92 -6.68
N SER A 23 -5.28 -8.41 -5.52
CA SER A 23 -6.62 -8.67 -4.99
C SER A 23 -7.74 -8.08 -5.85
N LEU A 24 -7.45 -7.01 -6.58
CA LEU A 24 -8.36 -6.40 -7.56
C LEU A 24 -8.30 -7.07 -8.94
N GLY A 25 -7.46 -8.09 -9.12
CA GLY A 25 -7.23 -8.73 -10.43
C GLY A 25 -6.53 -7.83 -11.45
N LYS A 26 -5.79 -6.81 -10.98
CA LYS A 26 -5.01 -5.90 -11.82
C LYS A 26 -3.58 -6.40 -11.96
N GLU A 27 -2.94 -6.07 -13.08
CA GLU A 27 -1.51 -6.31 -13.25
C GLU A 27 -0.69 -5.44 -12.29
N VAL A 28 0.40 -6.02 -11.79
CA VAL A 28 1.41 -5.33 -10.99
C VAL A 28 2.55 -4.93 -11.94
N GLU A 29 2.79 -3.63 -12.09
CA GLU A 29 3.88 -3.14 -12.93
C GLU A 29 5.25 -3.61 -12.41
N TYR A 30 6.18 -3.86 -13.33
CA TYR A 30 7.51 -4.39 -13.01
C TYR A 30 8.26 -3.55 -11.96
N SER A 31 8.21 -2.21 -12.07
CA SER A 31 8.85 -1.30 -11.12
C SER A 31 8.30 -1.44 -9.68
N LEU A 32 6.99 -1.66 -9.55
CA LEU A 32 6.34 -1.89 -8.27
C LEU A 32 6.71 -3.25 -7.70
N GLN A 33 6.73 -4.28 -8.55
CA GLN A 33 7.14 -5.63 -8.14
C GLN A 33 8.61 -5.65 -7.68
N GLU A 34 9.51 -5.00 -8.42
CA GLU A 34 10.91 -4.85 -8.04
C GLU A 34 11.07 -4.09 -6.72
N CYS A 35 10.27 -3.03 -6.49
CA CYS A 35 10.27 -2.33 -5.20
C CYS A 35 9.78 -3.22 -4.05
N ALA A 36 8.82 -4.11 -4.28
CA ALA A 36 8.30 -5.03 -3.29
C ALA A 36 9.31 -6.16 -2.94
N ASP A 37 10.04 -6.63 -3.95
CA ASP A 37 10.89 -7.83 -3.85
C ASP A 37 12.36 -7.51 -3.57
N SER A 38 12.87 -6.38 -4.08
CA SER A 38 14.29 -6.01 -4.04
C SER A 38 14.59 -4.85 -3.08
N TYR A 39 15.87 -4.70 -2.73
CA TYR A 39 16.39 -3.56 -1.97
C TYR A 39 16.95 -2.44 -2.85
N ASP A 40 17.05 -2.67 -4.16
CA ASP A 40 17.88 -1.83 -5.04
C ASP A 40 17.11 -0.69 -5.73
N TYR A 41 15.77 -0.74 -5.74
CA TYR A 41 14.93 0.24 -6.48
C TYR A 41 13.66 0.66 -5.70
N PRO A 42 13.80 1.35 -4.56
CA PRO A 42 12.65 1.86 -3.83
C PRO A 42 11.97 2.99 -4.62
N ILE A 43 10.69 2.80 -4.96
CA ILE A 43 9.82 3.87 -5.49
C ILE A 43 8.86 4.36 -4.42
N ASP A 44 8.41 5.60 -4.54
CA ASP A 44 7.35 6.13 -3.68
C ASP A 44 5.99 5.79 -4.29
N CYS A 45 5.31 4.79 -3.71
CA CYS A 45 3.97 4.35 -4.12
C CYS A 45 2.89 4.69 -3.08
N VAL A 46 3.23 5.53 -2.10
CA VAL A 46 2.36 5.87 -0.96
C VAL A 46 1.08 6.53 -1.44
N LYS A 47 1.18 7.45 -2.40
CA LYS A 47 0.03 8.20 -2.93
C LYS A 47 -0.88 7.30 -3.76
N GLU A 48 -0.31 6.42 -4.56
CA GLU A 48 -1.00 5.48 -5.43
C GLU A 48 -1.79 4.46 -4.60
N LEU A 49 -1.17 3.90 -3.55
CA LEU A 49 -1.83 3.03 -2.59
C LEU A 49 -3.02 3.73 -1.92
N TYR A 50 -2.79 4.93 -1.37
CA TYR A 50 -3.84 5.71 -0.72
C TYR A 50 -5.01 5.99 -1.67
N THR A 51 -4.70 6.48 -2.87
CA THR A 51 -5.72 6.85 -3.87
C THR A 51 -6.52 5.63 -4.30
N THR A 52 -5.86 4.48 -4.48
CA THR A 52 -6.53 3.23 -4.82
C THR A 52 -7.51 2.82 -3.73
N LEU A 53 -7.06 2.78 -2.47
CA LEU A 53 -7.91 2.41 -1.33
C LEU A 53 -9.08 3.38 -1.11
N LYS A 54 -8.85 4.70 -1.21
CA LYS A 54 -9.88 5.74 -1.07
C LYS A 54 -11.00 5.59 -2.09
N ASN A 55 -10.69 5.11 -3.30
CA ASN A 55 -11.63 5.00 -4.41
C ASN A 55 -12.33 3.63 -4.49
N LEU A 56 -12.02 2.69 -3.59
CA LEU A 56 -12.76 1.42 -3.52
C LEU A 56 -14.15 1.64 -2.96
N ASP A 57 -15.12 0.87 -3.44
CA ASP A 57 -16.40 0.74 -2.75
C ASP A 57 -16.22 0.03 -1.40
N SER A 58 -17.17 0.22 -0.50
CA SER A 58 -17.08 -0.27 0.88
C SER A 58 -16.97 -1.79 0.99
N GLU A 59 -17.59 -2.54 0.07
CA GLU A 59 -17.52 -4.00 0.08
C GLU A 59 -16.16 -4.49 -0.37
N THR A 60 -15.63 -3.93 -1.48
CA THR A 60 -14.30 -4.26 -1.99
C THR A 60 -13.22 -3.85 -0.99
N PHE A 61 -13.33 -2.66 -0.41
CA PHE A 61 -12.41 -2.22 0.64
C PHE A 61 -12.38 -3.21 1.81
N LYS A 62 -13.54 -3.59 2.34
CA LYS A 62 -13.63 -4.55 3.46
C LYS A 62 -13.04 -5.91 3.09
N LYS A 63 -13.30 -6.40 1.88
CA LYS A 63 -12.77 -7.70 1.39
C LYS A 63 -11.25 -7.72 1.26
N ILE A 64 -10.62 -6.58 1.00
CA ILE A 64 -9.16 -6.48 0.82
C ILE A 64 -8.48 -6.10 2.14
N VAL A 65 -8.93 -5.03 2.79
CA VAL A 65 -8.29 -4.48 3.98
C VAL A 65 -8.58 -5.30 5.23
N HIS A 66 -9.76 -5.91 5.35
CA HIS A 66 -10.13 -6.73 6.50
C HIS A 66 -10.17 -8.22 6.14
N ASN A 67 -9.29 -8.66 5.22
CA ASN A 67 -9.18 -10.07 4.86
C ASN A 67 -8.41 -10.85 5.95
N GLU A 68 -9.12 -11.51 6.85
CA GLU A 68 -8.51 -12.30 7.94
C GLU A 68 -7.62 -13.46 7.45
N ASN A 69 -7.74 -13.86 6.17
CA ASN A 69 -6.97 -14.96 5.60
C ASN A 69 -5.66 -14.51 4.94
N ALA A 70 -5.41 -13.19 4.84
CA ALA A 70 -4.21 -12.64 4.21
C ALA A 70 -3.38 -11.86 5.23
N PRO A 71 -2.14 -12.31 5.54
CA PRO A 71 -1.25 -11.56 6.43
C PRO A 71 -1.05 -10.10 6.02
N GLU A 72 -0.95 -9.86 4.71
CA GLU A 72 -0.80 -8.53 4.12
C GLU A 72 -1.99 -7.62 4.42
N ALA A 73 -3.20 -8.17 4.61
CA ALA A 73 -4.38 -7.37 4.93
C ALA A 73 -4.31 -6.78 6.34
N HIS A 74 -3.73 -7.50 7.30
CA HIS A 74 -3.51 -6.94 8.65
C HIS A 74 -2.55 -5.75 8.60
N ASP A 75 -1.44 -5.91 7.86
CA ASP A 75 -0.47 -4.83 7.67
C ASP A 75 -1.07 -3.65 6.87
N LEU A 76 -1.93 -3.94 5.89
CA LEU A 76 -2.66 -2.94 5.11
C LEU A 76 -3.64 -2.14 5.97
N ALA A 77 -4.38 -2.81 6.86
CA ALA A 77 -5.29 -2.16 7.80
C ALA A 77 -4.52 -1.22 8.73
N ASN A 78 -3.44 -1.72 9.33
CA ASN A 78 -2.56 -0.91 10.19
C ASN A 78 -1.98 0.29 9.42
N TRP A 79 -1.51 0.08 8.19
CA TRP A 79 -0.99 1.14 7.34
C TRP A 79 -2.05 2.21 7.04
N TRP A 80 -3.27 1.79 6.72
CA TRP A 80 -4.38 2.70 6.43
C TRP A 80 -4.75 3.56 7.64
N GLU A 81 -4.87 2.95 8.82
CA GLU A 81 -5.15 3.68 10.07
C GLU A 81 -4.05 4.71 10.37
N MET A 82 -2.78 4.31 10.27
CA MET A 82 -1.66 5.22 10.47
C MET A 82 -1.66 6.37 9.44
N TYR A 83 -1.91 6.06 8.16
CA TYR A 83 -1.95 7.08 7.11
C TYR A 83 -3.02 8.14 7.39
N GLN A 84 -4.23 7.71 7.80
CA GLN A 84 -5.33 8.61 8.12
C GLN A 84 -5.06 9.51 9.34
N ILE A 85 -4.27 9.03 10.31
CA ILE A 85 -3.92 9.79 11.52
C ILE A 85 -2.79 10.78 11.25
N TYR A 86 -1.75 10.36 10.51
CA TYR A 86 -0.47 11.07 10.47
C TYR A 86 -0.21 11.90 9.22
N ILE A 87 -0.91 11.63 8.11
CA ILE A 87 -0.69 12.37 6.86
C ILE A 87 -1.85 13.35 6.65
N PRO A 88 -1.61 14.68 6.74
CA PRO A 88 -2.64 15.66 6.51
C PRO A 88 -3.09 15.58 5.05
N VAL A 89 -4.24 14.97 4.81
CA VAL A 89 -4.95 15.10 3.54
C VAL A 89 -5.18 16.61 3.34
N PRO A 90 -4.68 17.21 2.25
CA PRO A 90 -4.94 18.62 1.97
C PRO A 90 -6.44 18.89 2.02
N LEU A 91 -6.83 19.98 2.69
CA LEU A 91 -8.22 20.40 2.93
C LEU A 91 -9.08 20.55 1.65
N SER A 92 -8.49 20.47 0.46
CA SER A 92 -9.19 20.57 -0.83
C SER A 92 -9.94 19.31 -1.26
N GLU A 93 -9.84 18.21 -0.51
CA GLU A 93 -10.49 16.92 -0.87
C GLU A 93 -11.31 16.28 0.28
N ARG A 94 -11.80 17.09 1.23
CA ARG A 94 -12.76 16.67 2.27
C ARG A 94 -14.19 17.06 1.91
#